data_AF-A0A379W7M0-F1
#
_entry.id   AF-A0A379W7M0-F1
#
_cell.length_a   1.000
_cell.length_b   1.000
_cell.length_c   1.000
_cell.angle_alpha   90.00
_cell.angle_beta   90.00
_cell.angle_gamma   90.00
#
_symmetry.space_group_name_H-M   'P 1'
#
loop_
_entity.id
_entity.type
_entity.pdbx_description
1 polymer ?
#
loop_
_entity_poly.entity_id
_entity_poly.type
_entity_poly.pdbx_seq_one_letter_code
_entity_poly.pdbx_strand_id
1 'polypeptide(L)' 'MTAERRINNNIVLKKLRIAFSLKTDDILAILTGQLFRVSMPEITAMMRAPPDHKNFRECGDQFMRYFLRGLAAREHAAK' A
#
# COMPACT_ATOMS: atom_id res chain seq x y z
N MET A 1 -13.41 22.81 13.96
CA MET A 1 -13.66 22.14 12.67
C MET A 1 -12.40 21.39 12.29
N THR A 2 -12.35 20.10 12.59
CA THR A 2 -11.17 19.26 12.34
C THR A 2 -11.00 19.13 10.83
N ALA A 3 -9.96 19.72 10.26
CA ALA A 3 -9.66 19.62 8.84
C ALA A 3 -9.74 18.13 8.43
N GLU A 4 -10.65 17.80 7.50
CA GLU A 4 -10.68 16.48 6.90
C GLU A 4 -9.27 16.19 6.38
N ARG A 5 -8.61 15.21 7.00
CA ARG A 5 -7.23 14.83 6.64
C ARG A 5 -7.32 14.33 5.21
N ARG A 6 -6.91 15.16 4.23
CA ARG A 6 -6.92 14.83 2.79
C ARG A 6 -6.43 13.39 2.64
N ILE A 7 -7.32 12.52 2.18
CA ILE A 7 -7.00 11.12 1.97
C ILE A 7 -6.05 11.06 0.78
N ASN A 8 -4.89 10.42 0.97
CA ASN A 8 -3.95 10.11 -0.10
C ASN A 8 -3.69 8.60 -0.15
N ASN A 9 -3.01 8.14 -1.19
CA ASN A 9 -2.75 6.73 -1.39
C ASN A 9 -1.96 6.09 -0.24
N ASN A 10 -1.01 6.79 0.39
CA ASN A 10 -0.29 6.27 1.55
C ASN A 10 -1.23 5.98 2.73
N ILE A 11 -2.20 6.88 2.98
CA ILE A 11 -3.22 6.70 4.02
C ILE A 11 -4.11 5.49 3.69
N VAL A 12 -4.58 5.39 2.44
CA VAL A 12 -5.41 4.27 1.98
C VAL A 12 -4.66 2.95 2.11
N LEU A 13 -3.42 2.90 1.62
CA LEU A 13 -2.56 1.72 1.68
C LEU A 13 -2.35 1.25 3.13
N LYS A 14 -2.09 2.18 4.06
CA LYS A 14 -1.92 1.87 5.48
C LYS A 14 -3.22 1.35 6.11
N LYS A 15 -4.37 1.95 5.78
CA LYS A 15 -5.69 1.49 6.27
C LYS A 15 -6.01 0.09 5.77
N LEU A 16 -5.82 -0.18 4.48
CA LEU A 16 -6.06 -1.50 3.88
C LEU A 16 -5.12 -2.56 4.48
N ARG A 17 -3.83 -2.22 4.64
CA ARG A 17 -2.88 -3.12 5.30
C ARG A 17 -3.38 -3.56 6.69
N ILE A 18 -3.87 -2.62 7.50
CA ILE A 18 -4.38 -2.93 8.84
C ILE A 18 -5.68 -3.73 8.75
N ALA A 19 -6.63 -3.30 7.91
CA ALA A 19 -7.94 -3.94 7.76
C ALA A 19 -7.83 -5.42 7.35
N PHE A 20 -6.89 -5.74 6.46
CA PHE A 20 -6.63 -7.10 5.99
C PHE A 20 -5.48 -7.79 6.73
N SER A 21 -4.96 -7.19 7.81
CA SER A 21 -3.85 -7.73 8.62
C SER A 21 -2.63 -8.15 7.80
N LEU A 22 -2.32 -7.40 6.74
CA LEU A 22 -1.24 -7.68 5.81
C LEU A 22 0.13 -7.30 6.40
N LYS A 23 1.11 -8.19 6.23
CA LYS A 23 2.52 -7.89 6.45
C LYS A 23 3.12 -7.22 5.20
N THR A 24 4.32 -6.66 5.33
CA THR A 24 5.03 -6.08 4.18
C THR A 24 5.27 -7.13 3.09
N ASP A 25 5.58 -8.37 3.47
CA ASP A 25 5.75 -9.50 2.56
C ASP A 25 4.47 -9.83 1.79
N ASP A 26 3.30 -9.72 2.44
CA ASP A 26 2.01 -9.92 1.78
C ASP A 26 1.78 -8.89 0.67
N ILE A 27 2.10 -7.62 0.95
CA ILE A 27 1.97 -6.53 -0.04
C ILE A 27 2.93 -6.76 -1.21
N LEU A 28 4.17 -7.19 -0.92
CA LEU A 28 5.14 -7.53 -1.94
C LEU A 28 4.66 -8.70 -2.81
N ALA A 29 4.11 -9.75 -2.20
CA ALA A 29 3.55 -10.91 -2.91
C ALA A 29 2.37 -10.52 -3.80
N ILE A 30 1.44 -9.69 -3.28
CA ILE A 30 0.29 -9.17 -4.03
C ILE A 30 0.74 -8.43 -5.30
N LEU A 31 1.74 -7.55 -5.18
CA LEU A 31 2.23 -6.75 -6.30
C LEU A 31 3.05 -7.58 -7.29
N THR A 32 3.85 -8.50 -6.78
CA THR A 32 4.63 -9.45 -7.60
C THR A 32 3.70 -10.33 -8.44
N GLY A 33 2.59 -10.81 -7.86
CA GLY A 33 1.56 -11.56 -8.58
C GLY A 33 0.86 -10.75 -9.67
N GLN A 34 0.94 -9.42 -9.65
CA GLN A 34 0.43 -8.52 -10.68
C GLN A 34 1.51 -8.09 -11.69
N LEU A 35 2.70 -8.72 -11.65
CA LEU A 35 3.88 -8.38 -12.44
C LEU A 35 4.37 -6.94 -12.20
N PHE A 36 4.01 -6.34 -11.06
CA PHE A 36 4.47 -5.02 -10.67
C PHE A 36 5.77 -5.13 -9.88
N ARG A 37 6.86 -4.62 -10.46
CA ARG A 37 8.19 -4.63 -9.82
C ARG A 37 8.24 -3.58 -8.72
N VAL A 38 8.37 -4.04 -7.48
CA VAL A 38 8.61 -3.18 -6.32
C VAL A 38 9.51 -3.91 -5.34
N SER A 39 10.30 -3.16 -4.58
CA SER A 39 11.15 -3.70 -3.52
C SER A 39 10.55 -3.50 -2.13
N MET A 40 10.95 -4.34 -1.18
CA MET A 40 10.53 -4.23 0.22
C MET A 40 10.89 -2.87 0.87
N PRO A 41 12.07 -2.27 0.61
CA PRO A 41 12.39 -0.93 1.08
C PRO A 41 11.44 0.15 0.55
N GLU A 42 11.00 0.05 -0.71
CA GLU A 42 10.04 1.00 -1.29
C GLU A 42 8.67 0.91 -0.63
N ILE A 43 8.16 -0.29 -0.39
CA ILE A 43 6.91 -0.50 0.34
C ILE A 43 7.02 0.10 1.75
N THR A 44 8.14 -0.16 2.43
CA THR A 44 8.39 0.37 3.77
C THR A 44 8.46 1.89 3.77
N ALA A 45 9.09 2.50 2.77
CA ALA A 45 9.16 3.95 2.59
C ALA A 45 7.77 4.59 2.41
N MET A 46 6.85 3.92 1.71
CA MET A 46 5.47 4.37 1.53
C MET A 46 4.61 4.26 2.80
N MET A 47 4.99 3.42 3.76
CA MET A 47 4.24 3.24 5.01
C MET A 47 4.66 4.19 6.14
N ARG A 48 5.74 4.95 5.95
CA ARG A 48 6.25 5.91 6.94
C ARG A 48 5.32 7.12 7.04
N ALA A 49 5.22 7.71 8.23
CA ALA A 49 4.47 8.95 8.41
C ALA A 49 5.27 10.14 7.84
N PRO A 50 4.64 11.06 7.07
CA PRO A 50 5.21 12.39 6.84
C PRO A 50 5.26 13.18 8.17
N PRO A 51 6.18 14.16 8.37
CA PRO A 51 7.14 14.73 7.42
C PRO A 51 8.63 14.51 7.78
N ASP A 52 8.96 13.78 8.85
CA ASP A 52 10.30 13.80 9.46
C ASP A 52 11.28 12.70 9.00
N HIS A 53 10.93 11.95 7.96
CA HIS A 53 11.75 10.83 7.51
C HIS A 53 12.31 11.08 6.12
N LYS A 54 13.64 11.23 6.02
CA LYS A 54 14.41 11.36 4.76
C LYS A 54 14.08 10.29 3.71
N ASN A 55 13.52 9.16 4.13
CA ASN A 55 13.15 8.03 3.27
C ASN A 55 11.63 7.85 3.14
N PHE A 56 10.81 8.87 3.40
CA PHE A 56 9.39 8.84 3.06
C PHE A 56 9.22 8.85 1.54
N ARG A 57 8.32 7.99 1.03
CA ARG A 57 7.98 7.97 -0.39
C ARG A 57 6.48 8.07 -0.59
N GLU A 58 6.06 8.93 -1.51
CA GLU A 58 4.66 9.01 -1.89
C GLU A 58 4.22 7.75 -2.63
N CYS A 59 3.02 7.27 -2.31
CA CYS A 59 2.41 6.15 -2.99
C CYS A 59 1.70 6.65 -4.26
N GLY A 60 2.28 6.37 -5.43
CA GLY A 60 1.68 6.77 -6.70
C GLY A 60 0.41 5.98 -7.05
N ASP A 61 -0.41 6.54 -7.94
CA ASP A 61 -1.68 5.93 -8.38
C ASP A 61 -1.47 4.58 -9.08
N GLN A 62 -0.36 4.41 -9.82
CA GLN A 62 -0.06 3.16 -10.50
C GLN A 62 0.18 2.03 -9.50
N PHE A 63 0.93 2.30 -8.43
CA PHE A 63 1.14 1.34 -7.35
C PHE A 63 -0.21 0.96 -6.72
N MET A 64 -1.03 1.96 -6.39
CA MET A 64 -2.33 1.72 -5.76
C MET A 64 -3.25 0.89 -6.66
N ARG A 65 -3.28 1.17 -7.97
CA ARG A 65 -4.08 0.41 -8.95
C ARG A 65 -3.71 -1.06 -8.98
N TYR A 66 -2.41 -1.39 -9.09
CA TYR A 66 -1.96 -2.79 -9.10
C TYR A 66 -2.18 -3.46 -7.74
N PHE A 67 -1.95 -2.74 -6.64
CA PHE A 67 -2.21 -3.25 -5.30
C PHE A 67 -3.67 -3.64 -5.12
N LEU A 68 -4.61 -2.75 -5.46
CA LEU A 68 -6.06 -3.02 -5.32
C LEU A 68 -6.51 -4.17 -6.22
N ARG A 69 -6.01 -4.24 -7.46
CA ARG A 69 -6.32 -5.36 -8.36
C ARG A 69 -5.82 -6.69 -7.81
N GLY A 70 -4.59 -6.72 -7.30
CA GLY A 70 -4.01 -7.92 -6.69
C GLY A 70 -4.68 -8.31 -5.38
N LEU A 71 -5.05 -7.32 -4.55
CA LEU A 71 -5.79 -7.54 -3.30
C LEU A 71 -7.16 -8.15 -3.59
N ALA A 72 -7.91 -7.58 -4.53
CA ALA A 72 -9.20 -8.13 -4.94
C ALA A 72 -9.06 -9.58 -5.43
N ALA A 73 -8.07 -9.87 -6.29
CA ALA A 73 -7.83 -11.24 -6.75
C ALA A 73 -7.53 -12.21 -5.60
N ARG A 74 -6.72 -11.81 -4.62
CA ARG A 74 -6.41 -12.62 -3.42
C ARG A 74 -7.65 -12.91 -2.58
N GLU A 75 -8.44 -11.89 -2.28
CA GLU A 75 -9.62 -12.03 -1.42
C GLU A 75 -10.78 -12.76 -2.10
N HIS A 76 -10.91 -12.64 -3.42
CA HIS A 76 -11.91 -13.38 -4.19
C HIS A 76 -11.53 -14.84 -4.43
N ALA A 77 -10.23 -15.16 -4.52
CA ALA A 77 -9.76 -16.55 -4.64
C ALA A 77 -9.84 -17.35 -3.34
N ALA A 78 -10.03 -16.69 -2.19
CA ALA A 78 -10.21 -17.33 -0.89
C ALA A 78 -11.68 -17.76 -0.62
N LYS A 79 -12.58 -17.60 -1.60
CA LYS A 79 -13.96 -18.12 -1.60
C LYS A 79 -14.04 -19.37 -2.47
#